data_AF-H4F1Y2-F1
#
_entry.id   AF-H4F1Y2-F1
#
_cell.length_a   1.000
_cell.length_b   1.000
_cell.length_c   1.000
_cell.angle_alpha   90.00
_cell.angle_beta   90.00
_cell.angle_gamma   90.00
#
_symmetry.space_group_name_H-M   'P 1'
#
loop_
_entity.id
_entity.type
_entity.pdbx_description
1 polymer ?
#
loop_
_entity_poly.entity_id
_entity_poly.type
_entity_poly.pdbx_seq_one_letter_code
_entity_poly.pdbx_strand_id
1 'polypeptide(L)' 'MPMLLAFILIGFFIWIAENISTFFAIWHYPNQLGAWSTVHLGKWSSWTLLVIMTFTIVASLKHIREKIHIPQ' A
#
# COMPACT_ATOMS: atom_id res chain seq x y z
N MET A 1 -15.61 9.63 -8.69
CA MET A 1 -14.15 9.80 -8.74
C MET A 1 -13.54 8.60 -9.47
N PRO A 2 -12.53 8.78 -10.33
CA PRO A 2 -11.87 7.66 -11.00
C PRO A 2 -11.10 6.81 -9.98
N MET A 3 -11.51 5.56 -9.75
CA MET A 3 -10.86 4.66 -8.78
C MET A 3 -9.37 4.43 -9.08
N LEU A 4 -9.02 4.38 -10.37
CA LEU A 4 -7.62 4.23 -10.81
C LEU A 4 -6.73 5.36 -10.27
N LEU A 5 -7.25 6.60 -10.30
CA LEU A 5 -6.52 7.77 -9.82
C LEU A 5 -6.27 7.70 -8.30
N ALA A 6 -7.24 7.21 -7.53
CA ALA A 6 -7.09 7.02 -6.10
C ALA A 6 -5.98 6.01 -5.79
N PHE A 7 -5.91 4.89 -6.52
CA PHE A 7 -4.86 3.89 -6.33
C PHE A 7 -3.47 4.41 -6.66
N ILE A 8 -3.33 5.18 -7.74
CA ILE A 8 -2.07 5.80 -8.13
C ILE A 8 -1.63 6.81 -7.06
N LEU A 9 -2.54 7.66 -6.59
CA LEU A 9 -2.23 8.66 -5.56
C LEU A 9 -1.81 8.01 -4.23
N ILE A 10 -2.49 6.94 -3.79
CA ILE A 10 -2.10 6.22 -2.57
C ILE A 10 -0.68 5.68 -2.70
N GLY A 11 -0.35 4.99 -3.80
CA GLY A 11 1.01 4.48 -4.05
C GLY A 11 2.05 5.61 -4.11
N PHE A 12 1.71 6.74 -4.72
CA PHE A 12 2.57 7.92 -4.79
C PHE A 12 2.84 8.55 -3.41
N PHE A 13 1.83 8.71 -2.57
CA PHE A 13 2.01 9.27 -1.22
C PHE A 13 2.81 8.33 -0.31
N ILE A 14 2.59 7.00 -0.39
CA ILE A 14 3.40 6.01 0.33
C ILE A 14 4.86 6.08 -0.14
N TRP A 15 5.09 6.19 -1.45
CA TRP A 15 6.43 6.33 -2.00
C TRP A 15 7.15 7.57 -1.48
N ILE A 16 6.48 8.72 -1.45
CA ILE A 16 7.05 9.96 -0.89
C ILE A 16 7.37 9.77 0.60
N ALA A 17 6.41 9.26 1.38
CA ALA A 17 6.60 9.05 2.81
C ALA A 17 7.81 8.13 3.09
N GLU A 18 8.01 7.09 2.29
CA GLU A 18 9.11 6.16 2.49
C GLU A 18 10.47 6.75 2.08
N ASN A 19 10.52 7.57 1.03
CA ASN A 19 11.74 8.33 0.68
C ASN A 19 12.08 9.37 1.75
N ILE A 20 11.08 10.03 2.33
CA ILE A 20 11.25 10.96 3.45
C ILE A 20 11.76 10.21 4.68
N SER A 21 11.14 9.09 5.07
CA SER A 21 11.56 8.31 6.24
C SER A 21 12.98 7.76 6.14
N THR A 22 13.39 7.34 4.94
CA THR A 22 14.76 6.90 4.66
C THR A 22 15.77 8.05 4.60
N PHE A 23 15.35 9.26 4.20
CA PHE A 23 16.17 10.46 4.26
C PHE A 23 16.39 10.95 5.70
N PHE A 24 15.36 10.94 6.54
CA PHE A 24 15.41 11.36 7.94
C PHE A 24 16.00 10.31 8.90
N ALA A 25 16.52 9.19 8.39
CA ALA A 25 17.08 8.11 9.20
C ALA A 25 16.11 7.49 10.23
N ILE A 26 14.80 7.63 10.04
CA ILE A 26 13.79 7.07 10.95
C ILE A 26 13.84 5.53 10.89
N TRP A 27 14.08 4.99 9.70
CA TRP A 27 14.52 3.61 9.49
C TRP A 27 15.45 3.55 8.28
N HIS A 28 16.52 2.77 8.37
CA HIS A 28 17.43 2.53 7.26
C HIS A 28 17.42 1.07 6.86
N TYR A 29 17.35 0.81 5.56
CA TYR A 29 17.69 -0.51 5.07
C TYR A 29 19.20 -0.72 5.23
N PRO A 30 19.65 -1.92 5.65
CA PRO A 30 21.07 -2.21 5.80
C PRO A 30 21.86 -2.02 4.49
N ASN A 31 21.18 -2.06 3.33
CA ASN A 31 21.79 -1.77 2.03
C ASN A 31 22.02 -0.27 1.72
N GLN A 32 21.51 0.65 2.55
CA GLN A 32 21.60 2.11 2.37
C GLN A 32 22.62 2.78 3.33
N LEU A 33 23.39 1.99 4.08
CA LEU A 33 24.33 2.50 5.09
C LEU A 33 25.54 3.30 4.54
N GLY A 34 25.82 3.22 3.24
CA GLY A 34 26.98 3.88 2.62
C GLY A 34 26.68 5.10 1.73
N ALA A 35 25.47 5.20 1.17
CA ALA A 35 25.04 6.32 0.35
C ALA A 35 23.50 6.38 0.33
N TRP A 36 22.92 7.57 0.40
CA TRP A 36 21.49 7.73 0.22
C TRP A 36 21.10 7.32 -1.20
N SER A 37 20.22 6.34 -1.30
CA SER A 37 19.68 5.83 -2.56
C SER A 37 18.17 5.90 -2.49
N THR A 38 17.54 6.44 -3.54
CA THR A 38 16.08 6.52 -3.62
C THR A 38 15.44 5.15 -3.48
N VAL A 39 14.34 5.06 -2.73
CA VAL A 39 13.66 3.78 -2.50
C VAL A 39 13.19 3.21 -3.84
N HIS A 40 13.64 1.99 -4.15
CA HIS A 40 13.36 1.33 -5.42
C HIS A 40 11.85 1.26 -5.71
N LEU A 41 11.50 1.62 -6.94
CA LEU A 41 10.16 1.46 -7.50
C LEU A 41 9.68 0.00 -7.46
N GLY A 42 10.57 -0.99 -7.27
CA GLY A 42 10.20 -2.39 -7.03
C GLY A 42 9.22 -2.57 -5.86
N LYS A 43 9.22 -1.66 -4.87
CA LYS A 43 8.26 -1.71 -3.75
C LYS A 43 6.84 -1.34 -4.12
N TRP A 44 6.61 -0.66 -5.25
CA TRP A 44 5.25 -0.41 -5.76
C TRP A 44 4.48 -1.70 -6.01
N SER A 45 5.16 -2.78 -6.41
CA SER A 45 4.53 -4.09 -6.58
C SER A 45 3.94 -4.60 -5.27
N SER A 46 4.65 -4.43 -4.15
CA SER A 46 4.21 -4.87 -2.83
C SER A 46 3.03 -4.04 -2.32
N TRP A 47 3.03 -2.72 -2.51
CA TRP A 47 1.89 -1.88 -2.13
C TRP A 47 0.65 -2.15 -2.99
N THR A 48 0.85 -2.40 -4.29
CA THR A 48 -0.26 -2.76 -5.19
C THR A 48 -0.90 -4.08 -4.77
N LEU A 49 -0.08 -5.09 -4.40
CA LEU A 49 -0.58 -6.35 -3.86
C LEU A 49 -1.37 -6.15 -2.56
N LEU A 50 -0.86 -5.31 -1.66
CA LEU A 50 -1.50 -5.03 -0.37
C LEU A 50 -2.88 -4.38 -0.57
N VAL A 51 -2.99 -3.45 -1.51
CA VAL A 51 -4.27 -2.83 -1.89
C VAL A 51 -5.22 -3.85 -2.51
N ILE A 52 -4.78 -4.62 -3.51
CA ILE A 52 -5.62 -5.65 -4.16
C ILE A 52 -6.13 -6.66 -3.12
N MET A 53 -5.25 -7.12 -2.22
CA MET A 53 -5.60 -8.06 -1.16
C MET A 53 -6.65 -7.47 -0.21
N THR A 54 -6.48 -6.21 0.22
CA THR A 54 -7.44 -5.51 1.09
C THR A 54 -8.82 -5.44 0.43
N PHE A 55 -8.89 -5.02 -0.83
CA PHE A 55 -10.14 -4.96 -1.57
C PHE A 55 -10.78 -6.33 -1.77
N THR A 56 -9.97 -7.35 -2.07
CA THR A 56 -10.45 -8.73 -2.24
C THR A 56 -11.08 -9.24 -0.94
N ILE A 57 -10.46 -8.99 0.20
CA ILE A 57 -10.99 -9.37 1.53
C ILE A 57 -12.32 -8.65 1.80
N VAL A 58 -12.37 -7.33 1.61
CA VAL A 58 -13.59 -6.54 1.86
C VAL A 58 -14.73 -6.97 0.93
N ALA A 59 -14.45 -7.19 -0.36
CA ALA A 59 -15.44 -7.65 -1.33
C ALA A 59 -15.95 -9.06 -0.97
N SER A 60 -15.06 -9.97 -0.58
CA SER A 60 -15.41 -11.33 -0.15
C SER A 60 -16.27 -11.31 1.11
N LEU A 61 -15.91 -10.51 2.11
CA LEU A 61 -16.69 -10.35 3.34
C LEU A 61 -18.08 -9.76 3.07
N LYS A 62 -18.17 -8.75 2.20
CA LYS A 62 -19.45 -8.15 1.81
C LYS A 62 -20.34 -9.17 1.09
N HIS A 63 -19.77 -9.97 0.19
CA HIS A 63 -20.49 -11.04 -0.50
C HIS A 63 -21.00 -12.13 0.46
N ILE A 64 -20.20 -12.49 1.47
CA ILE A 64 -20.60 -13.44 2.51
C ILE A 64 -21.73 -12.85 3.37
N ARG A 65 -21.65 -11.57 3.77
CA ARG A 65 -22.70 -10.91 4.55
C ARG A 65 -24.04 -10.84 3.82
N GLU A 66 -24.06 -10.70 2.50
CA GLU A 66 -25.31 -10.73 1.73
C GLU A 66 -25.96 -12.12 1.74
N LYS A 67 -25.18 -13.20 1.86
CA LYS A 67 -25.69 -14.57 1.95
C LYS A 67 -26.10 -15.00 3.35
N ILE A 68 -25.58 -14.34 4.38
CA ILE A 68 -25.91 -14.65 5.78
C ILE A 68 -27.05 -13.73 6.22
N HIS A 69 -28.25 -14.31 6.37
CA HIS A 69 -29.37 -13.60 6.98
C HIS A 69 -29.05 -13.39 8.46
N ILE A 70 -28.70 -12.16 8.85
CA ILE A 70 -28.51 -11.80 10.26
C ILE A 70 -29.89 -11.43 10.82
N PRO A 71 -30.50 -12.25 11.69
CA PRO A 71 -31.72 -11.84 12.39
C PRO A 71 -31.40 -10.61 13.24
N GLN A 72 -32.21 -9.56 13.10
CA GLN A 72 -32.07 -8.29 13.83
C GLN A 72 -32.51 -8.43 15.28
#